data_AF-A0A182V269-F1
#
_entry.id   AF-A0A182V269-F1
#
_cell.length_a   1.000
_cell.length_b   1.000
_cell.length_c   1.000
_cell.angle_alpha   90.00
_cell.angle_beta   90.00
_cell.angle_gamma   90.00
#
_symmetry.space_group_name_H-M   'P 1'
#
loop_
_entity.id
_entity.type
_entity.pdbx_description
1 polymer ?
#
loop_
_entity_poly.entity_id
_entity_poly.type
_entity_poly.pdbx_seq_one_letter_code
_entity_poly.pdbx_strand_id
1 'polypeptide(L)'
;MTSRQHAMASRQDKTKRETNAPPPDASTARGSSSSGAGVCKPGKQTRNPYLNFLRDFRRKNCHLPVVEVVRQGAAQWRHMTDEQKLPYVKIAFYTPLKRRRCPLGSAALPSFEPPPLASSESLLADRIALGVVVVVVVVVVVVLVVVVLAGALVLVDIVPPKTGASFCTLSSVSSSYR
;
A
#
# COMPACT_ATOMS: atom_id res chain seq x y z
N MET A 1 55.15 15.49 -1.40
CA MET A 1 54.43 15.91 -0.19
C MET A 1 53.30 16.83 -0.60
N THR A 2 52.09 16.53 -0.12
CA THR A 2 50.88 17.37 -0.02
C THR A 2 50.34 18.04 -1.29
N SER A 3 49.30 17.45 -1.91
CA SER A 3 48.12 18.25 -2.29
C SER A 3 46.92 17.35 -2.60
N ARG A 4 46.12 17.05 -1.58
CA ARG A 4 44.79 16.47 -1.70
C ARG A 4 43.87 17.33 -0.84
N GLN A 5 43.55 18.52 -1.34
CA GLN A 5 42.60 19.39 -0.67
C GLN A 5 41.19 18.88 -0.93
N HIS A 6 40.55 18.52 0.17
CA HIS A 6 39.14 18.22 0.32
C HIS A 6 38.31 19.47 -0.05
N ALA A 7 37.37 19.33 -0.98
CA ALA A 7 36.31 20.30 -1.23
C ALA A 7 34.96 19.63 -0.98
N MET A 8 34.60 19.52 0.30
CA MET A 8 33.27 19.11 0.77
C MET A 8 32.97 19.90 2.04
N ALA A 9 32.27 21.03 1.91
CA ALA A 9 31.37 21.62 2.91
C ALA A 9 30.99 23.03 2.49
N SER A 10 29.73 23.24 2.11
CA SER A 10 28.90 24.38 2.53
C SER A 10 27.66 24.46 1.63
N ARG A 11 26.65 23.64 1.93
CA ARG A 11 25.26 23.98 1.60
C ARG A 11 24.71 24.61 2.87
N GLN A 12 24.90 25.91 3.02
CA GLN A 12 24.17 26.68 4.02
C GLN A 12 22.70 26.73 3.61
N ASP A 13 21.92 26.01 4.40
CA ASP A 13 20.47 25.98 4.42
C ASP A 13 19.96 27.39 4.73
N LYS A 14 19.52 28.10 3.68
CA LYS A 14 18.86 29.41 3.81
C LYS A 14 17.39 29.17 4.14
N THR A 15 17.14 28.71 5.36
CA THR A 15 15.80 28.69 5.99
C THR A 15 15.67 29.87 6.95
N LYS A 16 15.86 31.09 6.42
CA LYS A 16 15.34 32.31 7.05
C LYS A 16 13.96 32.60 6.47
N ARG A 17 12.95 31.82 6.87
CA ARG A 17 11.54 32.21 6.70
C ARG A 17 11.07 32.81 8.01
N GLU A 18 11.32 34.11 8.07
CA GLU A 18 10.92 35.02 9.12
C GLU A 18 9.41 34.87 9.42
N THR A 19 9.13 34.67 10.70
CA THR A 19 7.80 34.49 11.27
C THR A 19 7.13 35.85 11.35
N ASN A 20 6.31 36.19 10.35
CA ASN A 20 5.31 37.25 10.46
C ASN A 20 3.93 36.61 10.33
N ALA A 21 3.48 35.97 11.41
CA ALA A 21 2.08 35.59 11.57
C ALA A 21 1.37 36.76 12.27
N PRO A 22 0.27 37.30 11.70
CA PRO A 22 -0.56 38.27 12.40
C PRO A 22 -1.19 37.65 13.66
N PRO A 23 -1.49 38.45 14.70
CA PRO A 23 -2.17 37.97 15.90
C PRO A 23 -3.50 37.30 15.53
N PRO A 24 -3.93 36.25 16.27
CA PRO A 24 -5.21 35.62 16.04
C PRO A 24 -6.33 36.56 16.53
N ASP A 25 -6.75 37.46 15.65
CA ASP A 25 -7.90 38.31 15.89
C ASP A 25 -9.17 37.44 15.90
N ALA A 26 -9.82 37.46 17.06
CA ALA A 26 -11.04 36.76 17.38
C ALA A 26 -12.18 37.07 16.40
N SER A 27 -12.35 36.27 15.35
CA SER A 27 -13.57 36.29 14.52
C SER A 27 -13.75 35.02 13.66
N THR A 28 -13.46 33.84 14.22
CA THR A 28 -13.93 32.56 13.64
C THR A 28 -14.94 31.88 14.55
N ALA A 29 -15.99 32.61 14.93
CA ALA A 29 -17.19 32.06 15.55
C ALA A 29 -18.30 31.90 14.49
N ARG A 30 -18.16 30.90 13.62
CA ARG A 30 -19.26 30.33 12.80
C ARG A 30 -18.96 28.83 12.59
N GLY A 31 -19.64 27.89 13.21
CA GLY A 31 -20.71 27.98 14.18
C GLY A 31 -20.68 26.78 15.11
N SER A 32 -20.79 27.07 16.40
CA SER A 32 -21.31 26.16 17.40
C SER A 32 -22.83 26.03 17.21
N SER A 33 -23.28 24.90 16.69
CA SER A 33 -24.60 24.33 16.98
C SER A 33 -24.61 22.90 16.42
N SER A 34 -24.58 21.85 17.24
CA SER A 34 -25.51 21.60 18.32
C SER A 34 -24.86 20.70 19.35
N SER A 35 -24.61 21.28 20.52
CA SER A 35 -24.56 20.57 21.80
C SER A 35 -25.97 20.11 22.17
N GLY A 36 -26.56 19.26 21.30
CA GLY A 36 -27.81 18.58 21.59
C GLY A 36 -27.46 17.27 22.28
N ALA A 37 -27.67 17.21 23.59
CA ALA A 37 -27.85 15.95 24.28
C ALA A 37 -29.03 15.21 23.61
N GLY A 38 -28.73 14.32 22.66
CA GLY A 38 -29.76 13.85 21.75
C GLY A 38 -29.26 12.78 20.80
N VAL A 39 -29.05 11.59 21.34
CA VAL A 39 -28.72 10.34 20.64
C VAL A 39 -27.38 10.43 19.89
N CYS A 40 -26.53 9.45 20.17
CA CYS A 40 -25.27 9.25 19.51
C CYS A 40 -25.50 9.02 18.00
N LYS A 41 -25.52 10.09 17.20
CA LYS A 41 -25.74 10.02 15.75
C LYS A 41 -24.36 9.96 15.05
N PRO A 42 -23.84 8.78 14.71
CA PRO A 42 -22.50 8.65 14.13
C PRO A 42 -22.35 9.30 12.73
N GLY A 43 -23.44 9.68 12.06
CA GLY A 43 -23.44 10.33 10.73
C GLY A 43 -23.83 9.37 9.59
N LYS A 44 -23.33 9.58 8.36
CA LYS A 44 -23.43 8.62 7.23
C LYS A 44 -22.14 7.80 7.05
N GLN A 45 -22.23 6.62 6.43
CA GLN A 45 -21.05 5.86 5.97
C GLN A 45 -20.32 6.64 4.89
N THR A 46 -19.00 6.50 4.84
CA THR A 46 -18.12 7.26 3.94
C THR A 46 -17.15 6.33 3.22
N ARG A 47 -16.48 6.83 2.17
CA ARG A 47 -15.36 6.11 1.54
C ARG A 47 -14.07 6.14 2.35
N ASN A 48 -14.05 6.80 3.51
CA ASN A 48 -12.87 6.79 4.36
C ASN A 48 -13.03 5.70 5.45
N PRO A 49 -12.19 4.65 5.46
CA PRO A 49 -12.30 3.56 6.42
C PRO A 49 -12.08 4.05 7.86
N TYR A 50 -11.18 5.01 8.08
CA TYR A 50 -10.95 5.58 9.40
C TYR A 50 -12.18 6.32 9.92
N LEU A 51 -12.85 7.11 9.07
CA LEU A 51 -14.10 7.76 9.46
C LEU A 51 -15.18 6.72 9.77
N ASN A 52 -15.22 5.60 9.04
CA ASN A 52 -16.15 4.52 9.34
C ASN A 52 -15.88 3.85 10.70
N PHE A 53 -14.61 3.71 11.08
CA PHE A 53 -14.23 3.26 12.42
C PHE A 53 -14.65 4.26 13.50
N LEU A 54 -14.42 5.56 13.31
CA LEU A 54 -14.82 6.58 14.29
C LEU A 54 -16.33 6.59 14.54
N ARG A 55 -17.15 6.13 13.59
CA ARG A 55 -18.59 5.94 13.79
C ARG A 55 -18.88 4.88 14.85
N ASP A 56 -18.21 3.73 14.76
CA ASP A 56 -18.34 2.65 15.72
C ASP A 56 -17.77 3.05 17.07
N PHE A 57 -16.60 3.68 17.05
CA PHE A 57 -15.95 4.17 18.24
C PHE A 57 -16.82 5.18 18.98
N ARG A 58 -17.47 6.11 18.26
CA ARG A 58 -18.43 7.05 18.85
C ARG A 58 -19.66 6.34 19.41
N ARG A 59 -20.19 5.33 18.73
CA ARG A 59 -21.35 4.53 19.21
C ARG A 59 -21.05 3.81 20.53
N LYS A 60 -19.81 3.36 20.73
CA LYS A 60 -19.37 2.73 21.99
C LYS A 60 -19.10 3.78 23.07
N ASN A 61 -18.67 4.98 22.69
CA ASN A 61 -18.24 6.05 23.59
C ASN A 61 -19.14 7.29 23.48
N CYS A 62 -20.45 7.10 23.58
CA CYS A 62 -21.42 8.17 23.35
C CYS A 62 -21.43 9.29 24.38
N HIS A 63 -20.87 9.02 25.57
CA HIS A 63 -20.71 9.98 26.65
C HIS A 63 -19.50 10.91 26.44
N LEU A 64 -18.58 10.55 25.54
CA LEU A 64 -17.39 11.36 25.29
C LEU A 64 -17.69 12.52 24.34
N PRO A 65 -17.08 13.70 24.59
CA PRO A 65 -17.14 14.79 23.64
C PRO A 65 -16.45 14.39 22.32
N VAL A 66 -16.92 14.95 21.20
CA VAL A 66 -16.45 14.58 19.85
C VAL A 66 -14.93 14.69 19.72
N VAL A 67 -14.32 15.71 20.33
CA VAL A 67 -12.86 15.91 20.33
C VAL A 67 -12.14 14.71 20.95
N GLU A 68 -12.66 14.19 22.06
CA GLU A 68 -12.05 13.06 22.77
C GLU A 68 -12.29 11.74 22.04
N VAL A 69 -13.46 11.57 21.42
CA VAL A 69 -13.74 10.45 20.52
C VAL A 69 -12.72 10.38 19.39
N VAL A 70 -12.39 11.54 18.79
CA VAL A 70 -11.37 11.60 17.72
C VAL A 70 -9.98 11.32 18.26
N ARG A 71 -9.62 11.88 19.43
CA ARG A 71 -8.30 11.69 20.05
C ARG A 71 -8.03 10.23 20.40
N GLN A 72 -8.93 9.62 21.18
CA GLN A 72 -8.81 8.22 21.61
C GLN A 72 -9.00 7.26 20.44
N GLY A 73 -9.97 7.54 19.56
CA GLY A 73 -10.20 6.75 18.36
C GLY A 73 -8.99 6.74 17.43
N ALA A 74 -8.33 7.88 17.22
CA ALA A 74 -7.09 7.95 16.44
C ALA A 74 -5.98 7.09 17.04
N ALA A 75 -5.81 7.14 18.36
CA ALA A 75 -4.83 6.33 19.07
C ALA A 75 -5.15 4.83 18.90
N GLN A 76 -6.40 4.41 19.10
CA GLN A 76 -6.79 3.01 18.94
C GLN A 76 -6.62 2.54 17.49
N TRP A 77 -7.01 3.34 16.50
CA TRP A 77 -6.88 3.01 15.09
C TRP A 77 -5.43 2.70 14.67
N ARG A 78 -4.46 3.44 15.23
CA ARG A 78 -3.03 3.19 14.98
C ARG A 78 -2.56 1.85 15.51
N HIS A 79 -3.13 1.39 16.62
CA HIS A 79 -2.79 0.10 17.25
C HIS A 79 -3.58 -1.09 16.68
N MET A 80 -4.58 -0.86 15.82
CA MET A 80 -5.33 -1.94 15.20
C MET A 80 -4.52 -2.64 14.11
N THR A 81 -4.61 -3.97 14.06
CA THR A 81 -4.06 -4.79 12.97
C THR A 81 -4.83 -4.58 11.67
N ASP A 82 -4.25 -4.98 10.55
CA ASP A 82 -4.90 -4.83 9.24
C ASP A 82 -6.18 -5.67 9.13
N GLU A 83 -6.21 -6.82 9.78
CA GLU A 83 -7.40 -7.68 9.92
C GLU A 83 -8.56 -6.95 10.63
N GLN A 84 -8.25 -6.21 11.69
CA GLN A 84 -9.23 -5.41 12.43
C GLN A 84 -9.68 -4.18 11.64
N LYS A 85 -8.83 -3.64 10.76
CA LYS A 85 -9.16 -2.52 9.86
C LYS A 85 -9.96 -2.98 8.64
N LEU A 86 -9.78 -4.22 8.21
CA LEU A 86 -10.39 -4.82 7.02
C LEU A 86 -11.92 -4.61 6.91
N PRO A 87 -12.76 -4.80 7.95
CA PRO A 87 -14.19 -4.52 7.84
C PRO A 87 -14.48 -3.07 7.43
N TYR A 88 -13.72 -2.11 7.94
CA TYR A 88 -13.88 -0.68 7.61
C TYR A 88 -13.41 -0.36 6.20
N VAL A 89 -12.36 -1.04 5.72
CA VAL A 89 -11.88 -0.97 4.34
C VAL A 89 -12.94 -1.49 3.37
N LYS A 90 -13.56 -2.64 3.67
CA LYS A 90 -14.67 -3.19 2.87
C LYS A 90 -15.82 -2.19 2.77
N ILE A 91 -16.27 -1.63 3.90
CA ILE A 91 -17.35 -0.62 3.90
C ILE A 91 -16.96 0.59 3.03
N ALA A 92 -15.74 1.11 3.19
CA ALA A 92 -15.25 2.24 2.42
C ALA A 92 -15.19 1.96 0.90
N PHE A 93 -14.81 0.74 0.54
CA PHE A 93 -14.72 0.31 -0.85
C PHE A 93 -16.09 0.23 -1.52
N TYR A 94 -17.08 -0.39 -0.85
CA TYR A 94 -18.44 -0.58 -1.37
C TYR A 94 -19.33 0.66 -1.20
N THR A 95 -18.92 1.67 -0.42
CA THR A 95 -19.69 2.90 -0.29
C THR A 95 -19.71 3.65 -1.64
N PRO A 96 -20.88 3.85 -2.27
CA PRO A 96 -20.97 4.44 -3.59
C PRO A 96 -20.43 5.87 -3.61
N LEU A 97 -19.74 6.23 -4.69
CA LEU A 97 -19.30 7.59 -4.93
C LEU A 97 -20.54 8.48 -5.12
N LYS A 98 -20.84 9.32 -4.13
CA LYS A 98 -21.80 10.39 -4.33
C LYS A 98 -21.21 11.32 -5.38
N ARG A 99 -21.73 11.26 -6.61
CA ARG A 99 -21.41 12.23 -7.67
C ARG A 99 -21.63 13.60 -7.06
N ARG A 100 -20.54 14.31 -6.74
CA ARG A 100 -20.64 15.70 -6.34
C ARG A 100 -21.23 16.38 -7.56
N ARG A 101 -22.52 16.77 -7.49
CA ARG A 101 -23.04 17.74 -8.45
C ARG A 101 -22.11 18.94 -8.30
N CYS A 102 -21.33 19.23 -9.34
CA CYS A 102 -20.55 20.45 -9.36
C CYS A 102 -21.53 21.59 -9.02
N PRO A 103 -21.23 22.45 -8.03
CA PRO A 103 -22.06 23.62 -7.75
C PRO A 103 -22.23 24.55 -8.96
N LEU A 104 -21.42 24.35 -10.00
CA LEU A 104 -21.48 25.07 -11.28
C LEU A 104 -22.56 24.53 -12.25
N GLY A 105 -23.28 23.47 -11.91
CA GLY A 105 -24.22 22.76 -12.79
C GLY A 105 -25.60 23.43 -12.98
N SER A 106 -25.64 24.74 -13.18
CA SER A 106 -26.81 25.42 -13.77
C SER A 106 -26.45 26.64 -14.61
N ALA A 107 -25.18 27.06 -14.63
CA ALA A 107 -24.73 27.97 -15.67
C ALA A 107 -24.54 27.16 -16.95
N ALA A 108 -25.38 27.41 -17.95
CA ALA A 108 -25.22 26.89 -19.30
C ALA A 108 -23.78 27.17 -19.76
N LEU A 109 -22.96 26.11 -19.79
CA LEU A 109 -21.65 26.19 -20.41
C LEU A 109 -21.88 26.45 -21.90
N PRO A 110 -21.16 27.40 -22.53
CA PRO A 110 -21.18 27.51 -23.97
C PRO A 110 -20.76 26.16 -24.55
N SER A 111 -21.50 25.69 -25.55
CA SER A 111 -21.25 24.43 -26.26
C SER A 111 -19.81 24.37 -26.73
N PHE A 112 -18.95 23.78 -25.90
CA PHE A 112 -17.61 23.40 -26.28
C PHE A 112 -17.80 22.14 -27.10
N GLU A 113 -17.81 22.30 -28.42
CA GLU A 113 -17.82 21.20 -29.36
C GLU A 113 -16.65 20.28 -29.01
N PRO A 114 -16.91 19.03 -28.60
CA PRO A 114 -15.84 18.13 -28.22
C PRO A 114 -14.94 17.91 -29.45
N PRO A 115 -13.61 18.00 -29.31
CA PRO A 115 -12.71 17.62 -30.39
C PRO A 115 -13.04 16.18 -30.82
N PRO A 116 -12.92 15.85 -32.12
CA PRO A 116 -13.23 14.52 -32.63
C PRO A 116 -12.48 13.49 -31.79
N LEU A 117 -13.24 12.56 -31.21
CA LEU A 117 -12.74 11.49 -30.38
C LEU A 117 -11.69 10.72 -31.16
N ALA A 118 -10.41 10.94 -30.83
CA ALA A 118 -9.37 9.98 -31.11
C ALA A 118 -9.82 8.68 -30.44
N SER A 119 -10.05 7.68 -31.28
CA SER A 119 -10.77 6.45 -31.02
C SER A 119 -10.21 5.71 -29.81
N SER A 120 -11.10 5.39 -28.86
CA SER A 120 -10.87 4.49 -27.73
C SER A 120 -10.39 3.08 -28.12
N GLU A 121 -10.46 2.75 -29.41
CA GLU A 121 -9.93 1.54 -30.05
C GLU A 121 -8.40 1.42 -29.88
N SER A 122 -7.66 2.54 -29.92
CA SER A 122 -6.19 2.55 -29.88
C SER A 122 -5.63 2.10 -28.51
N LEU A 123 -6.22 2.58 -27.42
CA LEU A 123 -5.81 2.23 -26.05
C LEU A 123 -6.15 0.78 -25.66
N LEU A 124 -7.19 0.20 -26.26
CA LEU A 124 -7.51 -1.21 -26.05
C LEU A 124 -6.53 -2.11 -26.82
N ALA A 125 -6.18 -1.73 -28.05
CA ALA A 125 -5.16 -2.42 -28.83
C ALA A 125 -3.80 -2.42 -28.11
N ASP A 126 -3.39 -1.28 -27.54
CA ASP A 126 -2.14 -1.17 -26.77
C ASP A 126 -2.15 -2.04 -25.50
N ARG A 127 -3.28 -2.12 -24.80
CA ARG A 127 -3.42 -2.98 -23.60
C ARG A 127 -3.40 -4.46 -23.94
N ILE A 128 -4.03 -4.86 -25.05
CA ILE A 128 -4.01 -6.24 -25.54
C ILE A 128 -2.61 -6.61 -26.00
N ALA A 129 -1.93 -5.73 -26.74
CA ALA A 129 -0.55 -5.93 -27.19
C ALA A 129 0.40 -6.11 -26.01
N LEU A 130 0.33 -5.24 -24.99
CA LEU A 130 1.11 -5.39 -23.76
C LEU A 130 0.78 -6.69 -23.03
N GLY A 131 -0.50 -7.07 -22.95
CA GLY A 131 -0.93 -8.33 -22.35
C GLY A 131 -0.35 -9.55 -23.06
N VAL A 132 -0.39 -9.58 -24.40
CA VAL A 132 0.17 -10.67 -25.21
C VAL A 132 1.69 -10.73 -25.05
N VAL A 133 2.39 -9.59 -25.07
CA VAL A 133 3.85 -9.55 -24.86
C VAL A 133 4.22 -10.09 -23.48
N VAL A 134 3.49 -9.72 -22.42
CA VAL A 134 3.72 -10.25 -21.07
C VAL A 134 3.51 -11.75 -21.03
N VAL A 135 2.43 -12.27 -21.64
CA VAL A 135 2.15 -13.72 -21.69
C VAL A 135 3.26 -14.46 -22.44
N VAL A 136 3.70 -13.96 -23.60
CA VAL A 136 4.79 -14.55 -24.37
C VAL A 136 6.09 -14.57 -23.57
N VAL A 137 6.45 -13.47 -22.91
CA VAL A 137 7.65 -13.39 -22.07
C VAL A 137 7.58 -14.40 -20.92
N VAL A 138 6.44 -14.51 -20.24
CA VAL A 138 6.24 -15.49 -19.16
C VAL A 138 6.39 -16.92 -19.68
N VAL A 139 5.78 -17.24 -20.82
CA VAL A 139 5.89 -18.58 -21.44
C VAL A 139 7.35 -18.88 -21.80
N VAL A 140 8.08 -17.94 -22.41
CA VAL A 140 9.50 -18.10 -22.75
C VAL A 140 10.34 -18.34 -21.50
N VAL A 141 10.13 -17.56 -20.44
CA VAL A 141 10.86 -17.74 -19.17
C VAL A 141 10.57 -19.11 -18.57
N VAL A 142 9.31 -19.55 -18.54
CA VAL A 142 8.95 -20.88 -18.03
C VAL A 142 9.60 -21.99 -18.84
N VAL A 143 9.57 -21.91 -20.17
CA VAL A 143 10.22 -22.89 -21.05
C VAL A 143 11.73 -22.91 -20.81
N LEU A 144 12.39 -21.76 -20.70
CA LEU A 144 13.82 -21.69 -20.39
C LEU A 144 14.15 -22.33 -19.04
N VAL A 145 13.35 -22.05 -17.99
CA VAL A 145 13.53 -22.68 -16.67
C VAL A 145 13.38 -24.19 -16.76
N VAL A 146 12.37 -24.70 -17.47
CA VAL A 146 12.17 -26.15 -17.66
C VAL A 146 13.35 -26.77 -18.40
N VAL A 147 13.85 -26.14 -19.48
CA VAL A 147 15.01 -26.63 -20.23
C VAL A 147 16.28 -26.65 -19.37
N VAL A 148 16.52 -25.60 -18.58
CA VAL A 148 17.67 -25.54 -17.67
C VAL A 148 17.57 -26.61 -16.58
N LEU A 149 16.40 -26.81 -15.98
CA LEU A 149 16.19 -27.84 -14.97
C LEU A 149 16.33 -29.25 -15.54
N ALA A 150 15.74 -29.51 -16.71
CA ALA A 150 15.88 -30.80 -17.39
C ALA A 150 17.35 -31.06 -17.78
N GLY A 151 18.05 -30.05 -18.30
CA GLY A 151 19.47 -30.14 -18.62
C GLY A 151 20.34 -30.40 -17.38
N ALA A 152 20.04 -29.74 -16.26
CA ALA A 152 20.74 -29.96 -14.99
C ALA A 152 20.52 -31.38 -14.46
N LEU A 153 19.30 -31.91 -14.53
CA LEU A 153 19.00 -33.30 -14.15
C LEU A 153 19.79 -34.29 -14.99
N VAL A 154 19.80 -34.11 -16.32
CA VAL A 154 20.57 -34.96 -17.23
C VAL A 154 22.08 -34.88 -16.95
N LEU A 155 22.61 -33.70 -16.60
CA LEU A 155 24.02 -33.53 -16.21
C LEU A 155 24.36 -34.24 -14.90
N VAL A 156 23.44 -34.27 -13.94
CA VAL A 156 23.64 -34.98 -12.66
C VAL A 156 23.64 -36.50 -12.87
N ASP A 157 22.84 -37.03 -13.79
CA ASP A 157 22.85 -38.47 -14.14
C ASP A 157 24.10 -38.91 -14.93
N ILE A 158 24.76 -38.00 -15.66
CA ILE A 158 25.95 -38.32 -16.46
C ILE A 158 27.25 -38.31 -15.63
N VAL A 159 27.28 -37.67 -14.46
CA VAL A 159 28.47 -37.71 -13.59
C VAL A 159 28.45 -39.00 -12.78
N PRO A 160 29.24 -40.04 -13.14
CA PRO A 160 29.31 -41.23 -12.31
C PRO A 160 29.80 -40.83 -10.91
N PRO A 161 29.15 -41.29 -9.83
CA PRO A 161 29.68 -41.08 -8.50
C PRO A 161 31.09 -41.66 -8.47
N LYS A 162 32.10 -40.83 -8.19
CA LYS A 162 33.45 -41.31 -7.90
C LYS A 162 33.37 -42.16 -6.63
N THR A 163 33.14 -43.46 -6.82
CA THR A 163 33.26 -44.50 -5.80
C THR A 163 34.74 -44.65 -5.43
N GLY A 164 35.20 -43.72 -4.60
CA GLY A 164 36.54 -43.72 -4.03
C GLY A 164 36.45 -43.68 -2.50
N ALA A 165 36.02 -44.78 -1.88
CA ALA A 165 36.30 -45.06 -0.48
C ALA A 165 36.12 -46.56 -0.22
N SER A 166 37.16 -47.32 -0.54
CA SER A 166 37.40 -48.65 0.02
C SER A 166 37.55 -48.49 1.54
N PHE A 167 36.54 -48.90 2.31
CA PHE A 167 36.68 -49.10 3.75
C PHE A 167 36.84 -50.60 3.99
N CYS A 168 38.07 -50.98 4.33
CA CYS A 168 38.48 -52.34 4.60
C CYS A 168 37.60 -53.01 5.66
N THR A 169 37.13 -54.19 5.30
CA THR A 169 36.66 -55.25 6.18
C THR A 169 37.71 -55.55 7.26
N LEU A 170 37.42 -55.16 8.51
CA LEU A 170 38.06 -55.74 9.68
C LEU A 170 37.22 -56.93 10.15
N SER A 171 37.57 -58.08 9.60
CA SER A 171 37.21 -59.39 10.16
C SER A 171 38.00 -59.64 11.45
N SER A 172 37.33 -60.30 12.40
CA SER A 172 37.92 -61.25 13.34
C SER A 172 38.78 -60.72 14.49
N VAL A 173 38.25 -60.76 15.71
CA VAL A 173 38.86 -61.52 16.81
C VAL A 173 37.75 -62.15 17.65
N SER A 174 37.79 -63.47 17.69
CA SER A 174 37.05 -64.37 18.57
C SER A 174 37.36 -64.07 20.04
N SER A 175 36.32 -63.78 20.84
CA SER A 175 36.44 -63.68 22.29
C SER A 175 36.06 -65.02 22.91
N SER A 176 37.08 -65.80 23.25
CA SER A 176 36.96 -66.99 24.08
C SER A 176 38.03 -66.90 25.15
N TYR A 177 37.64 -66.40 26.32
CA TYR A 177 38.42 -66.50 27.55
C TYR A 177 37.46 -66.85 28.70
N ARG A 178 37.71 -68.05 29.23
CA ARG A 178 37.44 -68.62 30.57
C ARG A 178 36.30 -68.08 31.41
#